data_AF-T1A948-F1
#
_entry.id   AF-T1A948-F1
#
_cell.length_a   1.000
_cell.length_b   1.000
_cell.length_c   1.000
_cell.angle_alpha   90.00
_cell.angle_beta   90.00
_cell.angle_gamma   90.00
#
_symmetry.space_group_name_H-M   'P 1'
#
loop_
_entity.id
_entity.type
_entity.pdbx_description
1 polymer ?
#
loop_
_entity_poly.entity_id
_entity_poly.type
_entity_poly.pdbx_seq_one_letter_code
_entity_poly.pdbx_strand_id
1 'polypeptide(L)'
;EDVEADALFKRGWTVSAIARHLGRDRKTVRSYLSGKQAPGVRRPARPDVLADYSAYVAARFVDDPHLWASALFDEVVDLGYGSSYVSFARQLRLAGLRPHCEACSGVKGRETIEIGHPAGEEIQWDWFERRHAPWGETAYVLVGDALARRAAPGGVLLSRWTSHIS
;
A
#
# COMPACT_ATOMS: atom_id res chain seq x y z
N GLU A 1 -14.37 -25.20 21.30
CA GLU A 1 -13.14 -25.72 21.95
C GLU A 1 -12.86 -25.05 23.31
N ASP A 2 -12.71 -23.73 23.41
CA ASP A 2 -12.53 -23.06 24.73
C ASP A 2 -13.66 -23.32 25.72
N VAL A 3 -14.89 -23.15 25.24
CA VAL A 3 -16.10 -23.38 26.03
C VAL A 3 -16.17 -24.82 26.53
N GLU A 4 -15.57 -25.76 25.79
CA GLU A 4 -15.54 -27.18 26.14
C GLU A 4 -14.47 -27.48 27.20
N ALA A 5 -13.27 -26.90 27.08
CA ALA A 5 -12.24 -27.00 28.11
C ALA A 5 -12.71 -26.39 29.45
N ASP A 6 -13.34 -25.21 29.40
CA ASP A 6 -13.88 -24.53 30.58
C ASP A 6 -15.08 -25.29 31.19
N ALA A 7 -15.98 -25.84 30.37
CA ALA A 7 -17.09 -26.67 30.84
C ALA A 7 -16.60 -27.96 31.51
N LEU A 8 -15.59 -28.63 30.96
CA LEU A 8 -15.00 -29.84 31.56
C LEU A 8 -14.31 -29.51 32.89
N PHE A 9 -13.62 -28.38 32.96
CA PHE A 9 -12.98 -27.94 34.21
C PHE A 9 -14.01 -27.61 35.29
N LYS A 10 -15.10 -26.90 34.95
CA LYS A 10 -16.23 -26.64 35.87
C LYS A 10 -16.93 -27.92 36.34
N ARG A 11 -16.88 -29.00 35.56
CA ARG A 11 -17.37 -30.34 35.93
C ARG A 11 -16.38 -31.13 36.80
N GLY A 12 -15.28 -30.51 37.24
CA GLY A 12 -14.31 -31.10 38.16
C GLY A 12 -13.21 -31.92 37.48
N TRP A 13 -13.06 -31.85 36.15
CA TRP A 13 -12.02 -32.58 35.45
C TRP A 13 -10.64 -31.95 35.66
N THR A 14 -9.62 -32.78 35.85
CA THR A 14 -8.23 -32.30 35.95
C THR A 14 -7.69 -31.85 34.59
N VAL A 15 -6.75 -30.91 34.57
CA VAL A 15 -6.08 -30.41 33.35
C VAL A 15 -5.50 -31.57 32.50
N SER A 16 -4.96 -32.62 33.14
CA SER A 16 -4.43 -33.79 32.45
C SER A 16 -5.51 -34.67 31.80
N ALA A 17 -6.72 -34.70 32.35
CA ALA A 17 -7.85 -35.42 31.76
C ALA A 17 -8.42 -34.65 30.56
N ILE A 18 -8.54 -33.33 30.70
CA ILE A 18 -8.97 -32.43 29.62
C ILE A 18 -7.98 -32.47 28.45
N ALA A 19 -6.68 -32.43 28.72
CA ALA A 19 -5.63 -32.54 27.70
C ALA A 19 -5.71 -33.83 26.88
N ARG A 20 -5.94 -34.97 27.55
CA ARG A 20 -6.13 -36.27 26.88
C ARG A 20 -7.43 -36.33 26.08
N HIS A 21 -8.51 -35.76 26.62
CA HIS A 21 -9.81 -35.73 25.97
C HIS A 21 -9.80 -34.89 24.69
N LEU A 22 -9.12 -33.74 24.71
CA LEU A 22 -9.02 -32.81 23.58
C LEU A 22 -7.83 -33.10 22.64
N GLY A 23 -6.94 -34.04 22.99
CA GLY A 23 -5.72 -34.32 22.23
C GLY A 23 -4.73 -33.14 22.19
N ARG A 24 -4.68 -32.30 23.24
CA ARG A 24 -3.85 -31.09 23.32
C ARG A 24 -2.82 -31.17 24.43
N ASP A 25 -1.75 -30.37 24.32
CA ASP A 25 -0.75 -30.26 25.38
C ASP A 25 -1.33 -29.61 26.66
N ARG A 26 -0.88 -30.06 27.83
CA ARG A 26 -1.35 -29.58 29.14
C ARG A 26 -1.10 -28.09 29.35
N LYS A 27 -0.02 -27.53 28.77
CA LYS A 27 0.28 -26.09 28.83
C LYS A 27 -0.75 -25.28 28.05
N THR A 28 -1.21 -25.81 26.91
CA THR A 28 -2.26 -25.19 26.09
C THR A 28 -3.59 -25.18 26.83
N VAL A 29 -3.99 -26.30 27.43
CA VAL A 29 -5.21 -26.37 28.26
C VAL A 29 -5.14 -25.39 29.44
N ARG A 30 -3.99 -25.31 30.11
CA ARG A 30 -3.78 -24.32 31.19
C ARG A 30 -3.89 -22.88 30.68
N SER A 31 -3.40 -22.61 29.47
CA SER A 31 -3.50 -21.30 28.81
C SER A 31 -4.97 -20.91 28.59
N TYR A 32 -5.76 -21.82 28.03
CA TYR A 32 -7.20 -21.63 27.78
C TYR A 32 -7.97 -21.40 29.09
N LEU A 33 -7.74 -22.24 30.11
CA LEU A 33 -8.40 -22.10 31.43
C LEU A 33 -8.00 -20.81 32.16
N SER A 34 -6.79 -20.29 31.92
CA SER A 34 -6.33 -19.04 32.51
C SER A 34 -6.79 -17.78 31.76
N GLY A 35 -7.51 -17.94 30.64
CA GLY A 35 -7.92 -16.83 29.77
C GLY A 35 -6.75 -16.09 29.09
N LYS A 36 -5.51 -16.61 29.19
CA LYS A 36 -4.32 -15.95 28.64
C LYS A 36 -4.22 -16.05 27.12
N GLN A 37 -4.89 -17.03 26.50
CA GLN A 37 -4.95 -17.22 25.06
C GLN A 37 -6.31 -17.80 24.66
N ALA A 38 -6.96 -17.18 23.68
CA ALA A 38 -8.06 -17.79 22.95
C ALA A 38 -7.50 -18.65 21.78
N PRO A 39 -7.98 -19.88 21.54
CA PRO A 39 -7.66 -20.73 20.41
C PRO A 39 -7.95 -20.00 19.11
N GLY A 40 -7.02 -20.08 18.16
CA GLY A 40 -7.14 -19.45 16.85
C GLY A 40 -6.69 -17.99 16.80
N VAL A 41 -6.55 -17.30 17.94
CA VAL A 41 -6.04 -15.92 17.97
C VAL A 41 -4.55 -15.94 18.27
N ARG A 42 -3.73 -15.91 17.21
CA ARG A 42 -2.28 -15.69 17.37
C ARG A 42 -2.09 -14.26 17.91
N ARG A 43 -1.66 -14.14 19.17
CA ARG A 43 -1.25 -12.85 19.74
C ARG A 43 -0.25 -12.20 18.76
N PRO A 44 -0.45 -10.95 18.33
CA PRO A 44 0.51 -10.28 17.45
C PRO A 44 1.89 -10.35 18.09
N ALA A 45 2.86 -10.88 17.35
CA ALA A 45 4.21 -11.12 17.86
C ALA A 45 4.99 -9.83 18.16
N ARG A 46 4.45 -8.67 17.79
CA ARG A 46 5.11 -7.38 17.92
C ARG A 46 4.12 -6.33 18.44
N PRO A 47 4.55 -5.44 19.36
CA PRO A 47 3.79 -4.24 19.71
C PRO A 47 3.42 -3.46 18.46
N ASP A 48 2.23 -2.87 18.44
CA ASP A 48 1.79 -2.05 17.33
C ASP A 48 2.51 -0.70 17.36
N VAL A 49 3.60 -0.58 16.60
CA VAL A 49 4.40 0.66 16.50
C VAL A 49 3.57 1.83 15.97
N LEU A 50 2.48 1.56 15.24
CA LEU A 50 1.58 2.62 14.77
C LEU A 50 0.76 3.24 15.91
N ALA A 51 0.60 2.54 17.04
CA ALA A 51 -0.21 3.02 18.17
C ALA A 51 0.26 4.39 18.67
N ASP A 52 1.57 4.62 18.73
CA ASP A 52 2.18 5.88 19.18
C ASP A 52 1.85 7.06 18.25
N TYR A 53 1.61 6.78 16.97
CA TYR A 53 1.32 7.78 15.93
C TYR A 53 -0.16 7.80 15.51
N SER A 54 -0.99 6.93 16.11
CA SER A 54 -2.38 6.71 15.68
C SER A 54 -3.24 7.97 15.74
N ALA A 55 -3.05 8.80 16.78
CA ALA A 55 -3.75 10.07 16.94
C ALA A 55 -3.37 11.07 15.83
N TYR A 56 -2.08 11.16 15.49
CA TYR A 56 -1.60 12.02 14.41
C TYR A 56 -2.14 11.55 13.06
N VAL A 57 -2.02 10.25 12.77
CA VAL A 57 -2.52 9.63 11.53
C VAL A 57 -4.03 9.85 11.38
N ALA A 58 -4.81 9.68 12.45
CA ALA A 58 -6.24 9.91 12.44
C ALA A 58 -6.57 11.39 12.15
N ALA A 59 -5.88 12.33 12.79
CA ALA A 59 -6.07 13.76 12.54
C ALA A 59 -5.77 14.11 11.07
N ARG A 60 -4.68 13.60 10.50
CA ARG A 60 -4.32 13.84 9.09
C ARG A 60 -5.38 13.35 8.11
N PHE A 61 -6.00 12.20 8.38
CA PHE A 61 -7.09 11.69 7.55
C PHE A 61 -8.43 12.41 7.76
N VAL A 62 -8.63 13.05 8.92
CA VAL A 62 -9.78 13.95 9.14
C VAL A 62 -9.58 15.23 8.34
N ASP A 63 -8.38 15.80 8.33
CA ASP A 63 -8.03 17.00 7.57
C ASP A 63 -8.11 16.76 6.06
N ASP A 64 -7.56 15.64 5.59
CA ASP A 64 -7.60 15.25 4.18
C ASP A 64 -7.86 13.73 4.04
N PRO A 65 -9.12 13.34 3.76
CA PRO A 65 -9.48 11.94 3.48
C PRO A 65 -8.80 11.36 2.23
N HIS A 66 -8.32 12.20 1.31
CA HIS A 66 -7.67 11.81 0.06
C HIS A 66 -6.15 11.63 0.21
N LEU A 67 -5.59 11.97 1.38
CA LEU A 67 -4.16 11.89 1.64
C LEU A 67 -3.60 10.51 1.27
N TRP A 68 -2.50 10.52 0.53
CA TRP A 68 -1.83 9.30 0.12
C TRP A 68 -1.13 8.68 1.32
N ALA A 69 -1.33 7.37 1.52
CA ALA A 69 -0.70 6.66 2.62
C ALA A 69 0.84 6.67 2.54
N SER A 70 1.41 6.83 1.34
CA SER A 70 2.85 7.03 1.15
C SER A 70 3.31 8.40 1.65
N ALA A 71 2.60 9.47 1.32
CA ALA A 71 2.92 10.82 1.82
C ALA A 71 2.80 10.88 3.34
N LEU A 72 1.74 10.30 3.91
CA LEU A 72 1.59 10.20 5.36
C LEU A 72 2.68 9.32 6.01
N PHE A 73 3.16 8.30 5.30
CA PHE A 73 4.27 7.49 5.78
C PHE A 73 5.56 8.30 5.83
N ASP A 74 5.85 9.11 4.81
CA ASP A 74 7.03 9.98 4.81
C ASP A 74 6.97 11.00 5.99
N GLU A 75 5.80 11.61 6.22
CA GLU A 75 5.56 12.48 7.39
C GLU A 75 5.86 11.75 8.72
N VAL A 76 5.39 10.51 8.86
CA VAL A 76 5.53 9.72 10.09
C VAL A 76 6.95 9.16 10.26
N VAL A 77 7.67 8.90 9.16
CA VAL A 77 9.10 8.54 9.18
C VAL A 77 9.94 9.70 9.71
N ASP A 78 9.65 10.93 9.29
CA ASP A 78 10.32 12.13 9.80
C ASP A 78 10.07 12.35 11.30
N LEU A 79 8.92 11.88 11.81
CA LEU A 79 8.60 11.86 13.24
C LEU A 79 9.27 10.72 14.03
N GLY A 80 10.02 9.83 13.37
CA GLY A 80 10.78 8.75 14.02
C GLY A 80 10.17 7.35 13.89
N TYR A 81 9.26 7.13 12.95
CA TYR A 81 8.65 5.82 12.74
C TYR A 81 9.63 4.81 12.13
N GLY A 82 10.00 3.79 12.92
CA GLY A 82 11.05 2.83 12.56
C GLY A 82 10.61 1.55 11.84
N SER A 83 9.36 1.46 11.37
CA SER A 83 8.87 0.26 10.66
C SER A 83 8.70 0.49 9.16
N SER A 84 8.68 -0.59 8.37
CA SER A 84 8.52 -0.50 6.92
C SER A 84 7.15 0.03 6.50
N TYR A 85 7.08 0.64 5.31
CA TYR A 85 5.82 1.07 4.68
C TYR A 85 4.78 -0.06 4.62
N VAL A 86 5.20 -1.29 4.31
CA VAL A 86 4.29 -2.45 4.26
C VAL A 86 3.64 -2.72 5.62
N SER A 87 4.41 -2.59 6.71
CA SER A 87 3.91 -2.75 8.08
C SER A 87 2.94 -1.62 8.44
N PHE A 88 3.31 -0.38 8.11
CA PHE A 88 2.47 0.81 8.28
C PHE A 88 1.12 0.66 7.57
N ALA A 89 1.14 0.36 6.27
CA ALA A 89 -0.07 0.19 5.47
C ALA A 89 -0.94 -0.98 5.96
N ARG A 90 -0.33 -2.01 6.55
CA ARG A 90 -1.07 -3.12 7.18
C ARG A 90 -1.74 -2.66 8.49
N GLN A 91 -1.01 -1.99 9.36
CA GLN A 91 -1.54 -1.49 10.64
C GLN A 91 -2.63 -0.45 10.41
N LEU A 92 -2.48 0.43 9.43
CA LEU A 92 -3.50 1.40 9.03
C LEU A 92 -4.83 0.72 8.64
N ARG A 93 -4.76 -0.39 7.89
CA ARG A 93 -5.92 -1.21 7.51
C ARG A 93 -6.55 -1.91 8.71
N LEU A 94 -5.73 -2.46 9.61
CA LEU A 94 -6.22 -3.17 10.81
C LEU A 94 -6.86 -2.22 11.81
N ALA A 95 -6.31 -1.01 11.96
CA ALA A 95 -6.83 0.02 12.84
C ALA A 95 -8.03 0.77 12.25
N GLY A 96 -8.36 0.56 10.96
CA GLY A 96 -9.49 1.21 10.31
C GLY A 96 -9.39 2.73 10.24
N LEU A 97 -8.17 3.27 10.32
CA LEU A 97 -7.94 4.72 10.45
C LEU A 97 -8.19 5.51 9.17
N ARG A 98 -8.21 4.83 8.01
CA ARG A 98 -8.48 5.49 6.74
C ARG A 98 -10.00 5.59 6.53
N PRO A 99 -10.59 6.79 6.52
CA PRO A 99 -12.02 6.96 6.28
C PRO A 99 -12.38 6.51 4.87
N HIS A 100 -13.63 6.07 4.70
CA HIS A 100 -14.17 5.85 3.37
C HIS A 100 -14.27 7.19 2.65
N CYS A 101 -13.76 7.24 1.41
CA CYS A 101 -13.86 8.39 0.55
C CYS A 101 -14.51 7.96 -0.76
N GLU A 102 -15.66 8.54 -1.12
CA GLU A 102 -16.42 8.16 -2.31
C GLU A 102 -15.60 8.33 -3.60
N ALA A 103 -14.88 9.46 -3.73
CA ALA A 103 -14.05 9.70 -4.91
C ALA A 103 -12.91 8.69 -5.04
N CYS A 104 -12.27 8.30 -3.93
CA CYS A 104 -11.20 7.30 -3.94
C CYS A 104 -11.74 5.86 -4.09
N SER A 105 -12.93 5.60 -3.57
CA SER A 105 -13.64 4.32 -3.70
C SER A 105 -14.02 4.04 -5.16
N GLY A 106 -14.56 5.05 -5.85
CA GLY A 106 -15.03 4.96 -7.23
C GLY A 106 -13.94 4.78 -8.30
N VAL A 107 -12.65 4.89 -7.93
CA VAL A 107 -11.55 4.65 -8.87
C VAL A 107 -11.34 3.16 -9.15
N LYS A 108 -11.66 2.28 -8.21
CA LYS A 108 -11.53 0.83 -8.42
C LYS A 108 -12.74 0.33 -9.21
N GLY A 109 -12.50 -0.13 -10.44
CA GLY A 109 -13.52 -0.79 -11.25
C GLY A 109 -14.27 0.12 -12.23
N ARG A 110 -13.83 1.37 -12.45
CA ARG A 110 -14.25 2.11 -13.65
C ARG A 110 -13.72 1.37 -14.87
N GLU A 111 -14.61 1.12 -15.82
CA GLU A 111 -14.23 0.67 -17.15
C GLU A 111 -13.22 1.68 -17.71
N THR A 112 -12.03 1.21 -18.07
CA THR A 112 -11.10 2.02 -18.85
C THR A 112 -11.81 2.37 -20.14
N ILE A 113 -12.20 3.64 -20.28
CA ILE A 113 -12.74 4.12 -21.55
C ILE A 113 -11.55 4.15 -22.50
N GLU A 114 -11.50 3.20 -23.42
CA GLU A 114 -10.62 3.28 -24.58
C GLU A 114 -11.10 4.47 -25.42
N ILE A 115 -10.39 5.59 -25.29
CA ILE A 115 -10.59 6.72 -26.19
C ILE A 115 -9.98 6.29 -27.52
N GLY A 116 -10.83 6.08 -28.53
CA GLY A 116 -10.39 5.71 -29.87
C GLY A 116 -9.61 6.86 -30.50
N HIS A 117 -8.33 6.66 -30.78
CA HIS A 117 -7.49 7.63 -31.49
C HIS A 117 -7.12 7.06 -32.87
N PRO A 118 -7.33 7.82 -33.96
CA PRO A 118 -6.90 7.39 -35.28
C PRO A 118 -5.36 7.37 -35.39
N ALA A 119 -4.81 6.33 -36.01
CA ALA A 119 -3.37 6.18 -36.20
C ALA A 119 -2.79 7.36 -37.02
N GLY A 120 -1.81 8.06 -36.44
CA GLY A 120 -1.13 9.22 -37.03
C GLY A 120 -1.52 10.57 -36.43
N GLU A 121 -2.54 10.64 -35.56
CA GLU A 121 -2.91 11.89 -34.86
C GLU A 121 -2.32 12.01 -33.46
N GLU A 122 -1.76 10.92 -32.91
CA GLU A 122 -1.11 10.92 -31.60
C GLU A 122 0.40 11.18 -31.76
N ILE A 123 0.87 12.27 -31.14
CA ILE A 123 2.28 12.59 -31.02
C ILE A 123 2.76 12.03 -29.69
N GLN A 124 3.67 11.06 -29.74
CA GLN A 124 4.38 10.59 -28.55
C GLN A 124 5.47 11.60 -28.22
N TRP A 125 5.40 12.14 -27.02
CA TRP A 125 6.40 13.05 -26.49
C TRP A 125 7.36 12.29 -25.60
N ASP A 126 8.64 12.31 -25.95
CA ASP A 126 9.70 11.75 -25.10
C ASP A 126 10.70 12.84 -24.71
N TRP A 127 11.30 12.68 -23.53
CA TRP A 127 12.34 13.57 -23.03
C TRP A 127 13.71 12.98 -23.37
N PHE A 128 14.43 13.63 -24.26
CA PHE A 128 15.79 13.24 -24.62
C PHE A 128 16.83 14.09 -23.87
N GLU A 129 17.73 13.42 -23.15
CA GLU A 129 18.87 14.06 -22.50
C GLU A 129 20.09 14.09 -23.43
N ARG A 130 20.55 15.30 -23.79
CA ARG A 130 21.82 15.49 -24.50
C ARG A 130 22.89 15.98 -23.54
N ARG A 131 23.72 15.04 -23.07
CA ARG A 131 24.80 15.28 -22.06
C ARG A 131 26.01 16.08 -22.56
N HIS A 132 26.02 16.53 -23.81
CA HIS A 132 27.08 17.34 -24.43
C HIS A 132 26.45 18.35 -25.39
N ALA A 133 25.69 19.31 -24.86
CA ALA A 133 25.16 20.39 -25.67
C ALA A 133 26.30 21.35 -26.09
N PRO A 134 26.18 22.06 -27.22
CA PRO A 134 27.22 22.98 -27.70
C PRO A 134 27.54 24.12 -26.73
N TRP A 135 26.65 24.39 -25.76
CA TRP A 135 26.81 25.37 -24.69
C TRP A 135 27.34 24.76 -23.38
N GLY A 136 27.81 23.51 -23.38
CA GLY A 136 28.58 22.92 -22.28
C GLY A 136 27.79 22.21 -21.18
N GLU A 137 26.47 22.41 -21.09
CA GLU A 137 25.61 21.79 -20.08
C GLU A 137 24.71 20.66 -20.66
N THR A 138 24.01 19.92 -19.80
CA THR A 138 23.03 18.91 -20.23
C THR A 138 21.77 19.62 -20.73
N ALA A 139 21.39 19.36 -21.98
CA ALA A 139 20.14 19.84 -22.54
C ALA A 139 19.06 18.78 -22.44
N TYR A 140 17.89 19.15 -21.93
CA TYR A 140 16.67 18.34 -21.98
C TYR A 140 15.85 18.79 -23.19
N VAL A 141 15.63 17.89 -24.13
CA VAL A 141 14.90 18.18 -25.38
C VAL A 141 13.61 17.37 -25.38
N LEU A 142 12.48 18.06 -25.51
CA LEU A 142 11.20 17.40 -25.73
C LEU A 142 11.11 17.04 -27.22
N VAL A 143 11.06 15.75 -27.53
CA VAL A 143 10.98 15.25 -28.91
C VAL A 143 9.58 14.66 -29.12
N GLY A 144 8.90 15.13 -30.16
CA GLY A 144 7.63 14.56 -30.59
C GLY A 144 7.84 13.66 -31.80
N ASP A 145 7.44 12.40 -31.73
CA ASP A 145 7.28 11.53 -32.89
C ASP A 145 5.79 11.29 -33.14
N ALA A 146 5.33 11.57 -34.35
CA ALA A 146 3.96 11.23 -34.73
C ALA A 146 3.94 9.73 -35.02
N LEU A 147 3.12 8.97 -34.29
CA LEU A 147 2.98 7.53 -34.50
C LEU A 147 2.39 7.26 -35.91
N ALA A 148 3.25 7.24 -36.92
CA ALA A 148 2.85 6.93 -38.28
C ALA A 148 2.39 5.47 -38.36
N ARG A 149 1.36 5.21 -39.17
CA ARG A 149 0.95 3.86 -39.56
C ARG A 149 2.17 3.11 -40.05
N ARG A 150 2.72 2.20 -39.23
CA ARG A 150 3.78 1.23 -39.54
C ARG A 150 4.50 1.53 -40.86
N ALA A 151 5.40 2.51 -40.85
CA ALA A 151 6.24 2.80 -42.01
C ALA A 151 7.47 1.86 -41.98
N ALA A 152 7.78 1.28 -43.14
CA ALA A 152 9.04 0.58 -43.38
C ALA A 152 10.25 1.49 -43.06
N PRO A 153 11.43 0.93 -42.71
CA PRO A 153 12.53 1.71 -42.15
C PRO A 153 13.16 2.65 -43.19
N GLY A 154 13.36 3.91 -42.80
CA GLY A 154 14.29 4.83 -43.48
C GLY A 154 13.67 6.16 -43.86
N GLY A 155 13.56 7.09 -42.90
CA GLY A 155 13.27 8.49 -43.20
C GLY A 155 13.23 9.36 -41.96
N VAL A 156 14.29 10.13 -41.71
CA VAL A 156 14.30 11.21 -40.71
C VAL A 156 13.86 12.49 -41.41
N LEU A 157 12.70 13.03 -41.03
CA LEU A 157 12.27 14.38 -41.41
C LEU A 157 12.59 15.33 -40.24
N LEU A 158 13.64 16.14 -40.41
CA LEU A 158 13.94 17.25 -39.51
C LEU A 158 13.03 18.43 -39.85
N SER A 159 12.08 18.76 -38.97
CA SER A 159 11.47 20.08 -38.94
C SER A 159 11.94 20.82 -37.69
N ARG A 160 12.45 22.05 -37.89
CA ARG A 160 13.03 22.91 -36.87
C ARG A 160 11.93 23.81 -36.30
N TRP A 161 11.57 23.63 -35.03
CA TRP A 161 10.81 24.60 -34.25
C TRP A 161 11.70 25.13 -33.14
N THR A 162 12.09 26.40 -33.23
CA THR A 162 12.74 27.14 -32.15
C THR A 162 11.70 28.04 -31.49
N SER A 163 11.22 27.63 -30.32
CA SER A 163 10.48 28.53 -29.43
C SER A 163 11.41 28.89 -28.27
N HIS A 164 11.87 30.14 -28.25
CA HIS A 164 12.54 30.71 -27.08
C HIS A 164 11.49 30.94 -26.00
N ILE A 165 11.62 30.27 -24.86
CA ILE A 165 10.97 30.70 -23.62
C ILE A 165 12.03 31.47 -22.84
N SER A 166 11.81 32.78 -22.66
CA SER A 166 12.47 33.61 -21.66
C SER A 166 11.66 33.61 -20.37
#